data_AF-A0A9E3NWU5-F1
#
_entry.id   AF-A0A9E3NWU5-F1
#
_cell.length_a   1.000
_cell.length_b   1.000
_cell.length_c   1.000
_cell.angle_alpha   90.00
_cell.angle_beta   90.00
_cell.angle_gamma   90.00
#
_symmetry.space_group_name_H-M   'P 1'
#
loop_
_entity.id
_entity.type
_entity.pdbx_description
1 polymer ?
#
loop_
_entity_poly.entity_id
_entity_poly.type
_entity_poly.pdbx_seq_one_letter_code
_entity_poly.pdbx_strand_id
1 'polypeptide(L)'
;MSEERAREEHVAAAEAAEAEAEADADASGDALPPDAIFDALWGRVLEAWDEDKPHEAALKYALANGMLPEIAGRYRKLKDDPDKSARAQRKIDGIVMAATQMMLATKTPPRTKVPWQWTATAFAMFAFVMALLLYKLLLR
;
A
#
# COMPACT_ATOMS: atom_id res chain seq x y z
N MET A 1 56.27 -28.75 -23.53
CA MET A 1 56.41 -27.51 -22.75
C MET A 1 55.72 -26.30 -23.39
N SER A 2 55.68 -26.13 -24.73
CA SER A 2 54.96 -24.99 -25.35
C SER A 2 53.43 -25.16 -25.43
N GLU A 3 52.93 -26.39 -25.40
CA GLU A 3 51.48 -26.66 -25.44
C GLU A 3 50.77 -26.52 -24.08
N GLU A 4 51.51 -26.61 -22.96
CA GLU A 4 50.96 -26.40 -21.62
C GLU A 4 50.66 -24.92 -21.36
N ARG A 5 51.58 -24.02 -21.74
CA ARG A 5 51.37 -22.56 -21.59
C ARG A 5 50.17 -22.03 -22.37
N ALA A 6 49.93 -22.57 -23.57
CA ALA A 6 48.81 -22.15 -24.40
C ALA A 6 47.45 -22.58 -23.80
N ARG A 7 47.43 -23.67 -23.02
CA ARG A 7 46.23 -24.09 -22.27
C ARG A 7 46.02 -23.24 -21.02
N GLU A 8 47.10 -22.91 -20.30
CA GLU A 8 47.03 -22.04 -19.11
C GLU A 8 46.52 -20.63 -19.45
N GLU A 9 46.95 -20.05 -20.57
CA GLU A 9 46.46 -18.75 -21.03
C GLU A 9 44.98 -18.76 -21.43
N HIS A 10 44.51 -19.86 -22.03
CA HIS A 10 43.10 -20.01 -22.41
C HIS A 10 42.18 -20.23 -21.21
N VAL A 11 42.66 -20.91 -20.17
CA VAL A 11 41.90 -21.13 -18.91
C VAL A 11 41.83 -19.83 -18.11
N ALA A 12 42.93 -19.06 -18.03
CA ALA A 12 42.94 -17.75 -17.36
C ALA A 12 42.03 -16.72 -18.06
N ALA A 13 41.96 -16.74 -19.40
CA ALA A 13 41.05 -15.88 -20.15
C ALA A 13 39.57 -16.29 -19.99
N ALA A 14 39.29 -17.58 -19.77
CA ALA A 14 37.94 -18.08 -19.50
C ALA A 14 37.48 -17.73 -18.07
N GLU A 15 38.36 -17.86 -17.06
CA GLU A 15 38.05 -17.45 -15.68
C GLU A 15 37.83 -15.94 -15.55
N ALA A 16 38.60 -15.11 -16.28
CA ALA A 16 38.39 -13.66 -16.29
C ALA A 16 37.04 -13.27 -16.94
N ALA A 17 36.63 -13.99 -17.98
CA ALA A 17 35.34 -13.76 -18.64
C ALA A 17 34.15 -14.25 -17.79
N GLU A 18 34.30 -15.35 -17.04
CA GLU A 18 33.28 -15.80 -16.08
C GLU A 18 33.17 -14.87 -14.87
N ALA A 19 34.29 -14.33 -14.37
CA ALA A 19 34.28 -13.35 -13.28
C ALA A 19 33.65 -12.01 -13.68
N GLU A 20 33.84 -11.57 -14.93
CA GLU A 20 33.15 -10.39 -15.48
C GLU A 20 31.64 -10.67 -15.72
N ALA A 21 31.26 -11.88 -16.09
CA ALA A 21 29.87 -12.28 -16.28
C ALA A 21 29.08 -12.43 -14.97
N GLU A 22 29.73 -12.87 -13.88
CA GLU A 22 29.09 -12.93 -12.54
C GLU A 22 28.95 -11.53 -11.90
N ALA A 23 29.82 -10.56 -12.23
CA ALA A 23 29.71 -9.20 -11.74
C ALA A 23 28.55 -8.39 -12.36
N ASP A 24 28.16 -8.72 -13.60
CA ASP A 24 27.01 -8.09 -14.30
C ASP A 24 25.66 -8.70 -13.88
N ALA A 25 25.65 -9.93 -13.34
CA ALA A 25 24.43 -10.62 -12.93
C ALA A 25 23.86 -10.11 -11.58
N ASP A 26 24.68 -9.50 -10.72
CA ASP A 26 24.24 -8.88 -9.45
C ASP A 26 23.77 -7.41 -9.61
N ALA A 27 23.97 -6.82 -10.80
CA ALA A 27 23.56 -5.44 -11.11
C ALA A 27 22.11 -5.31 -11.62
N SER A 28 21.39 -6.43 -11.78
CA SER A 28 19.97 -6.42 -12.18
C SER A 28 19.01 -6.54 -10.99
N GLY A 29 19.54 -6.50 -9.76
CA GLY A 29 18.79 -6.24 -8.54
C GLY A 29 18.44 -4.77 -8.35
N ASP A 30 18.34 -4.00 -9.45
CA ASP A 30 17.87 -2.62 -9.45
C ASP A 30 16.37 -2.65 -9.14
N ALA A 31 16.07 -2.80 -7.85
CA ALA A 31 14.83 -2.33 -7.29
C ALA A 31 14.81 -0.82 -7.55
N LEU A 32 14.31 -0.45 -8.74
CA LEU A 32 13.87 0.90 -9.06
C LEU A 32 13.30 1.48 -7.77
N PRO A 33 13.80 2.64 -7.29
CA PRO A 33 13.24 3.24 -6.09
C PRO A 33 11.71 3.25 -6.27
N PRO A 34 10.93 2.92 -5.22
CA PRO A 34 9.47 2.70 -5.32
C PRO A 34 8.73 3.87 -6.01
N ASP A 35 9.40 5.01 -6.11
CA ASP A 35 8.98 6.27 -6.72
C ASP A 35 9.23 6.40 -8.23
N ALA A 36 10.14 5.62 -8.85
CA ALA A 36 10.52 5.82 -10.26
C ALA A 36 9.37 5.56 -11.24
N ILE A 37 8.56 4.53 -10.97
CA ILE A 37 7.36 4.22 -11.76
C ILE A 37 6.30 5.32 -11.57
N PHE A 38 6.17 5.83 -10.34
CA PHE A 38 5.24 6.90 -10.02
C PHE A 38 5.63 8.21 -10.69
N ASP A 39 6.92 8.52 -10.73
CA ASP A 39 7.48 9.68 -11.40
C ASP A 39 7.30 9.62 -12.92
N ALA A 40 7.49 8.45 -13.52
CA ALA A 40 7.21 8.25 -14.94
C ALA A 40 5.72 8.46 -15.27
N LEU A 41 4.81 7.91 -14.45
CA LEU A 41 3.37 8.12 -14.59
C LEU A 41 2.99 9.60 -14.41
N TRP A 42 3.62 10.27 -13.44
CA TRP A 42 3.40 11.69 -13.20
C TRP A 42 3.92 12.57 -14.34
N GLY A 43 5.08 12.25 -14.90
CA GLY A 43 5.61 12.90 -16.10
C GLY A 43 4.60 12.84 -17.25
N ARG A 44 3.99 11.67 -17.45
CA ARG A 44 2.94 11.48 -18.47
C ARG A 44 1.67 12.29 -18.21
N VAL A 45 1.31 12.49 -16.93
CA VAL A 45 0.21 13.38 -16.53
C VAL A 45 0.53 14.84 -16.87
N LEU A 46 1.77 15.28 -16.67
CA LEU A 46 2.18 16.64 -17.01
C LEU A 46 2.25 16.86 -18.53
N GLU A 47 2.70 15.86 -19.29
CA GLU A 47 2.78 15.91 -20.75
C GLU A 47 1.39 15.92 -21.40
N ALA A 48 0.48 15.07 -20.92
CA ALA A 48 -0.89 14.95 -21.41
C ALA A 48 -1.90 15.41 -20.35
N TRP A 49 -1.74 16.66 -19.91
CA TRP A 49 -2.57 17.25 -18.83
C TRP A 49 -4.06 17.30 -19.18
N ASP A 50 -4.38 17.41 -20.46
CA ASP A 50 -5.78 17.47 -20.89
C ASP A 50 -6.47 16.12 -21.05
N GLU A 51 -5.71 15.04 -20.95
CA GLU A 51 -6.22 13.68 -21.08
C GLU A 51 -6.54 13.07 -19.72
N ASP A 52 -7.69 12.39 -19.61
CA ASP A 52 -8.08 11.75 -18.37
C ASP A 52 -7.35 10.41 -18.13
N LYS A 53 -6.91 9.73 -19.19
CA LYS A 53 -6.21 8.43 -19.12
C LYS A 53 -4.92 8.46 -18.27
N PRO A 54 -3.98 9.40 -18.47
CA PRO A 54 -2.77 9.50 -17.63
C PRO A 54 -3.11 9.76 -16.16
N HIS A 55 -4.12 10.61 -15.90
CA HIS A 55 -4.56 10.93 -14.55
C HIS A 55 -5.10 9.69 -13.83
N GLU A 56 -5.92 8.89 -14.51
CA GLU A 56 -6.45 7.64 -13.98
C GLU A 56 -5.35 6.61 -13.73
N ALA A 57 -4.38 6.48 -14.64
CA ALA A 57 -3.26 5.55 -14.49
C ALA A 57 -2.40 5.90 -13.27
N ALA A 58 -2.02 7.17 -13.12
CA ALA A 58 -1.26 7.65 -11.97
C ALA A 58 -2.05 7.46 -10.66
N LEU A 59 -3.36 7.72 -10.68
CA LEU A 59 -4.22 7.54 -9.50
C LEU A 59 -4.35 6.08 -9.09
N LYS A 60 -4.59 5.19 -10.07
CA LYS A 60 -4.73 3.76 -9.82
C LYS A 60 -3.45 3.18 -9.22
N TYR A 61 -2.29 3.62 -9.70
CA TYR A 61 -0.99 3.24 -9.15
C TYR A 61 -0.82 3.77 -7.71
N ALA A 62 -1.15 5.04 -7.46
CA ALA A 62 -1.09 5.62 -6.12
C ALA A 62 -2.03 4.93 -5.13
N LEU A 63 -3.23 4.53 -5.57
CA LEU A 63 -4.19 3.79 -4.76
C LEU A 63 -3.67 2.39 -4.41
N ALA A 64 -3.13 1.67 -5.40
CA ALA A 64 -2.62 0.31 -5.20
C ALA A 64 -1.41 0.26 -4.25
N ASN A 65 -0.57 1.30 -4.25
CA ASN A 65 0.67 1.36 -3.47
C ASN A 65 0.58 2.24 -2.21
N GLY A 66 -0.60 2.81 -1.89
CA GLY A 66 -0.78 3.66 -0.71
C GLY A 66 -0.18 5.08 -0.82
N MET A 67 0.24 5.52 -2.00
CA MET A 67 0.89 6.82 -2.27
C MET A 67 -0.11 7.95 -2.59
N LEU A 68 -1.35 7.83 -2.08
CA LEU A 68 -2.38 8.87 -2.20
C LEU A 68 -1.96 10.24 -1.60
N PRO A 69 -1.22 10.31 -0.47
CA PRO A 69 -0.75 11.59 0.06
C PRO A 69 0.23 12.30 -0.89
N GLU A 70 1.11 11.55 -1.55
CA GLU A 70 2.11 12.11 -2.46
C GLU A 70 1.48 12.64 -3.75
N ILE A 71 0.57 11.88 -4.37
CA ILE A 71 -0.13 12.36 -5.56
C ILE A 71 -0.97 13.60 -5.25
N ALA A 72 -1.65 13.62 -4.10
CA ALA A 72 -2.40 14.78 -3.64
C ALA A 72 -1.50 16.01 -3.41
N GLY A 73 -0.31 15.80 -2.84
CA GLY A 73 0.69 16.85 -2.66
C GLY A 73 1.16 17.45 -4.00
N ARG A 74 1.36 16.61 -5.03
CA ARG A 74 1.75 17.08 -6.37
C ARG A 74 0.64 17.88 -7.04
N TYR A 75 -0.62 17.43 -6.98
CA TYR A 75 -1.74 18.23 -7.47
C TYR A 75 -1.94 19.53 -6.69
N ARG A 76 -1.67 19.53 -5.38
CA ARG A 76 -1.78 20.74 -4.55
C ARG A 76 -0.77 21.81 -4.95
N LYS A 77 0.43 21.42 -5.36
CA LYS A 77 1.44 22.35 -5.90
C LYS A 77 1.03 22.98 -7.24
N LEU A 78 0.19 22.29 -8.02
CA LEU A 78 -0.36 22.77 -9.28
C LEU A 78 -1.66 23.59 -9.11
N LYS A 79 -2.18 23.68 -7.87
CA LYS A 79 -3.36 24.49 -7.56
C LYS A 79 -3.09 25.99 -7.72
N ASP A 80 -1.86 26.41 -7.50
CA ASP A 80 -1.44 27.81 -7.60
C ASP A 80 -1.18 28.25 -9.05
N ASP A 81 -1.20 27.30 -10.00
CA ASP A 81 -1.07 27.55 -11.43
C ASP A 81 -2.45 27.84 -12.05
N PRO A 82 -2.75 29.08 -12.48
CA PRO A 82 -4.10 29.49 -12.89
C PRO A 82 -4.68 28.64 -14.03
N ASP A 83 -3.85 28.16 -14.96
CA ASP A 83 -4.30 27.36 -16.11
C ASP A 83 -4.64 25.91 -15.75
N LYS A 84 -4.04 25.38 -14.68
CA LYS A 84 -4.16 23.97 -14.27
C LYS A 84 -5.00 23.79 -13.00
N SER A 85 -5.19 24.85 -12.24
CA SER A 85 -5.86 24.90 -10.94
C SER A 85 -7.27 24.28 -10.93
N ALA A 86 -8.11 24.62 -11.92
CA ALA A 86 -9.49 24.16 -11.97
C ALA A 86 -9.61 22.64 -12.16
N ARG A 87 -8.74 22.06 -13.00
CA ARG A 87 -8.72 20.60 -13.25
C ARG A 87 -8.04 19.86 -12.11
N ALA A 88 -6.94 20.38 -11.59
CA ALA A 88 -6.24 19.82 -10.43
C ALA A 88 -7.18 19.73 -9.21
N GLN A 89 -7.96 20.78 -8.94
CA GLN A 89 -8.92 20.80 -7.84
C GLN A 89 -10.01 19.74 -8.00
N ARG A 90 -10.59 19.60 -9.20
CA ARG A 90 -11.60 18.56 -9.47
C ARG A 90 -11.04 17.15 -9.28
N LYS A 91 -9.79 16.91 -9.69
CA LYS A 91 -9.13 15.61 -9.49
C LYS A 91 -8.91 15.38 -8.00
N ILE A 92 -8.34 16.33 -7.26
CA ILE A 92 -8.16 16.25 -5.80
C ILE A 92 -9.47 15.90 -5.08
N ASP A 93 -10.57 16.57 -5.43
CA ASP A 93 -11.87 16.32 -4.78
C ASP A 93 -12.37 14.88 -5.02
N GLY A 94 -12.16 14.34 -6.23
CA GLY A 94 -12.44 12.94 -6.56
C GLY A 94 -11.58 11.94 -5.80
N ILE A 95 -10.29 12.24 -5.62
CA ILE A 95 -9.36 11.42 -4.82
C ILE A 95 -9.82 11.37 -3.37
N VAL A 96 -10.15 12.52 -2.80
CA VAL A 96 -10.63 12.63 -1.41
C VAL A 96 -11.94 11.85 -1.23
N MET A 97 -12.87 11.95 -2.17
CA MET A 97 -14.12 11.19 -2.13
C MET A 97 -13.88 9.68 -2.19
N ALA A 98 -13.03 9.20 -3.10
CA ALA A 98 -12.67 7.79 -3.22
C ALA A 98 -11.96 7.26 -1.95
N ALA A 99 -11.02 8.03 -1.41
CA ALA A 99 -10.32 7.69 -0.18
C ALA A 99 -11.29 7.62 1.02
N THR A 100 -12.24 8.56 1.10
CA THR A 100 -13.29 8.56 2.12
C THR A 100 -14.19 7.34 2.01
N GLN A 101 -14.60 6.96 0.80
CA GLN A 101 -15.38 5.74 0.57
C GLN A 101 -14.61 4.49 0.98
N MET A 102 -13.31 4.41 0.67
CA MET A 102 -12.46 3.29 1.11
C MET A 102 -12.32 3.23 2.65
N MET A 103 -12.19 4.38 3.31
CA MET A 103 -12.16 4.48 4.77
C MET A 103 -13.50 4.07 5.41
N LEU A 104 -14.63 4.42 4.78
CA LEU A 104 -15.94 4.01 5.26
C LEU A 104 -16.24 2.54 4.96
N ALA A 105 -15.77 2.00 3.84
CA ALA A 105 -15.90 0.58 3.49
C ALA A 105 -15.10 -0.32 4.43
N THR A 106 -14.02 0.19 5.02
CA THR A 106 -13.23 -0.53 6.05
C THR A 106 -13.79 -0.39 7.46
N LYS A 107 -14.86 0.39 7.70
CA LYS A 107 -15.54 0.36 8.99
C LYS A 107 -16.20 -1.01 9.19
N THR A 108 -15.79 -1.67 10.27
CA THR A 108 -16.35 -2.91 10.81
C THR A 108 -17.88 -2.94 10.66
N PRO A 109 -18.47 -4.01 10.11
CA PRO A 109 -19.92 -4.12 9.99
C PRO A 109 -20.56 -3.87 11.36
N PRO A 110 -21.68 -3.14 11.42
CA PRO A 110 -22.31 -2.77 12.69
C PRO A 110 -22.55 -4.04 13.50
N ARG A 111 -22.05 -4.04 14.74
CA ARG A 111 -22.09 -5.18 15.66
C ARG A 111 -23.51 -5.75 15.64
N THR A 112 -23.65 -6.94 15.05
CA THR A 112 -24.89 -7.70 15.01
C THR A 112 -25.50 -7.75 16.40
N LYS A 113 -26.82 -7.49 16.49
CA LYS A 113 -27.59 -7.47 17.73
C LYS A 113 -27.18 -8.68 18.57
N VAL A 114 -26.64 -8.44 19.77
CA VAL A 114 -26.40 -9.52 20.73
C VAL A 114 -27.74 -10.22 20.96
N PRO A 115 -27.85 -11.55 20.76
CA PRO A 115 -29.10 -12.26 20.97
C PRO A 115 -29.51 -12.05 22.43
N TRP A 116 -30.78 -11.69 22.67
CA TRP A 116 -31.33 -11.48 24.02
C TRP A 116 -31.05 -12.66 24.97
N GLN A 117 -30.89 -13.86 24.42
CA GLN A 117 -30.52 -15.07 25.14
C GLN A 117 -29.19 -14.92 25.90
N TRP A 118 -28.19 -14.23 25.34
CA TRP A 118 -26.89 -14.02 26.02
C TRP A 118 -26.99 -13.02 27.17
N THR A 119 -27.82 -11.99 27.03
CA THR A 119 -28.08 -11.06 28.15
C THR A 119 -28.91 -11.72 29.24
N ALA A 120 -29.84 -12.61 28.88
CA ALA A 120 -30.66 -13.36 29.81
C ALA A 120 -29.85 -14.38 30.62
N THR A 121 -28.93 -15.12 30.00
CA THR A 121 -28.06 -16.08 30.70
C THR A 121 -27.10 -15.38 31.66
N ALA A 122 -26.53 -14.24 31.27
CA ALA A 122 -25.70 -13.41 32.15
C ALA A 122 -26.47 -12.93 33.39
N PHE A 123 -27.71 -12.46 33.19
CA PHE A 123 -28.56 -12.01 34.29
C PHE A 123 -28.98 -13.15 35.23
N ALA A 124 -29.34 -14.31 34.66
CA ALA A 124 -29.70 -15.49 35.44
C ALA A 124 -28.54 -15.98 36.32
N MET A 125 -27.33 -16.00 35.78
CA MET A 125 -26.13 -16.38 36.53
C MET A 125 -25.85 -15.40 37.68
N PHE A 126 -25.98 -14.10 37.43
CA PHE A 126 -25.84 -13.07 38.45
C PHE A 126 -26.89 -13.20 39.57
N ALA A 127 -28.17 -13.38 39.21
CA ALA A 127 -29.26 -13.54 40.15
C ALA A 127 -29.08 -14.81 41.03
N PHE A 128 -28.60 -15.91 40.44
CA PHE A 128 -28.33 -17.15 41.16
C PHE A 128 -27.22 -16.97 42.22
N VAL A 129 -26.13 -16.29 41.87
CA VAL A 129 -25.05 -16.00 42.82
C VAL A 129 -25.54 -15.08 43.94
N MET A 130 -26.31 -14.04 43.61
CA MET A 130 -26.91 -13.14 44.62
C MET A 130 -27.86 -13.89 45.56
N ALA A 131 -28.70 -14.78 45.04
CA ALA A 131 -29.62 -15.59 45.85
C ALA A 131 -28.86 -16.53 46.80
N LEU A 132 -27.80 -17.19 46.33
CA LEU A 132 -26.96 -18.04 47.18
C LEU A 132 -26.25 -17.24 48.28
N LEU A 133 -25.72 -16.07 47.97
CA LEU A 133 -25.07 -15.20 48.95
C LEU A 133 -26.05 -14.69 50.00
N LEU A 134 -27.25 -14.26 49.59
CA LEU A 134 -28.30 -13.84 50.51
C LEU A 134 -28.77 -15.00 51.40
N TYR A 135 -28.97 -16.19 50.85
CA TYR A 135 -29.33 -17.38 51.62
C TYR A 135 -28.28 -17.71 52.67
N LYS A 136 -26.99 -17.69 52.29
CA LYS A 136 -25.86 -17.89 53.21
C LYS A 136 -25.76 -16.82 54.29
N LEU A 137 -26.17 -15.58 53.99
CA LEU A 137 -26.17 -14.47 54.95
C LEU A 137 -27.34 -14.57 55.94
N LEU A 138 -28.51 -15.02 55.49
CA LEU A 138 -29.74 -15.13 56.30
C LEU A 138 -29.81 -16.41 57.14
N LEU A 139 -29.17 -17.51 56.71
CA LEU A 139 -29.09 -18.77 57.46
C LEU A 139 -27.88 -18.84 58.42
N ARG A 140 -27.09 -17.77 58.50
CA ARG A 140 -25.99 -17.64 59.45
C ARG A 140 -26.41 -16.74 60.60
#